data_AF-A0AAN8K1Z1-F1
#
_entry.id   AF-A0AAN8K1Z1-F1
#
_cell.length_a   1.000
_cell.length_b   1.000
_cell.length_c   1.000
_cell.angle_alpha   90.00
_cell.angle_beta   90.00
_cell.angle_gamma   90.00
#
_symmetry.space_group_name_H-M   'P 1'
#
loop_
_entity.id
_entity.type
_entity.pdbx_description
1 polymer ?
#
loop_
_entity_poly.entity_id
_entity_poly.type
_entity_poly.pdbx_seq_one_letter_code
_entity_poly.pdbx_strand_id
1 'polypeptide(L)'
;MRIFLCIAAMKNWKVKTTDIKSAFHQGKEIKRDIYLIPPIESESNGKLWKLKHGLYGLRDGARQFYLSVKEELEKLQFTQCKLDPAMFFVTVKGNLCGLLCCHVDDFLHAGNDYFEMLMCKLRSRF
;
A
#
# COMPACT_ATOMS: atom_id res chain seq x y z
N MET A 1 -15.59 -1.50 -0.37
CA MET A 1 -15.78 -2.97 -0.56
C MET A 1 -16.98 -3.36 -1.43
N ARG A 2 -18.24 -3.06 -1.09
CA ARG A 2 -19.41 -3.51 -1.89
C ARG A 2 -19.37 -3.04 -3.35
N ILE A 3 -19.12 -1.74 -3.58
CA ILE A 3 -19.03 -1.16 -4.92
C ILE A 3 -17.91 -1.83 -5.75
N PHE A 4 -16.75 -2.09 -5.14
CA PHE A 4 -15.65 -2.80 -5.79
C PHE A 4 -16.10 -4.18 -6.30
N LEU A 5 -16.73 -4.99 -5.44
CA LEU A 5 -17.16 -6.35 -5.78
C LEU A 5 -18.26 -6.32 -6.85
N CYS A 6 -19.20 -5.38 -6.77
CA CYS A 6 -20.22 -5.19 -7.80
C CYS A 6 -19.59 -4.88 -9.16
N ILE A 7 -18.65 -3.95 -9.23
CA ILE A 7 -17.98 -3.59 -10.49
C ILE A 7 -17.16 -4.76 -11.03
N ALA A 8 -16.41 -5.45 -10.16
CA ALA A 8 -15.62 -6.62 -10.56
C ALA A 8 -16.53 -7.72 -11.15
N ALA A 9 -17.67 -8.00 -10.51
CA ALA A 9 -18.65 -8.96 -11.01
C ALA A 9 -19.26 -8.51 -12.35
N MET A 10 -19.67 -7.24 -12.48
CA MET A 10 -20.22 -6.69 -13.72
C MET A 10 -19.23 -6.73 -14.89
N LYS A 11 -17.93 -6.60 -14.61
CA LYS A 11 -16.85 -6.66 -15.61
C LYS A 11 -16.32 -8.07 -15.82
N ASN A 12 -16.85 -9.06 -15.11
CA ASN A 12 -16.35 -10.44 -15.10
C ASN A 12 -14.84 -10.53 -14.79
N TRP A 13 -14.37 -9.70 -13.85
CA TRP A 13 -12.97 -9.67 -13.44
C TRP A 13 -12.72 -10.61 -12.26
N LYS A 14 -11.58 -11.30 -12.31
CA LYS A 14 -11.11 -12.11 -11.18
C LYS A 14 -10.57 -11.19 -10.09
N VAL A 15 -11.19 -11.26 -8.92
CA VAL A 15 -10.70 -10.57 -7.72
C VAL A 15 -9.48 -11.30 -7.17
N LYS A 16 -8.43 -10.55 -6.85
CA LYS A 16 -7.19 -11.05 -6.26
C LYS A 16 -6.86 -10.26 -5.00
N THR A 17 -6.26 -10.95 -4.04
CA THR A 17 -5.67 -10.32 -2.86
C THR A 17 -4.14 -10.38 -2.94
N THR A 18 -3.48 -9.41 -2.33
CA THR A 18 -2.01 -9.36 -2.24
C THR A 18 -1.66 -8.78 -0.88
N ASP A 19 -0.80 -9.48 -0.16
CA ASP A 19 -0.23 -9.06 1.12
C ASP A 19 1.18 -8.50 0.88
N ILE A 20 1.46 -7.30 1.40
CA ILE A 20 2.79 -6.69 1.31
C ILE A 20 3.59 -6.98 2.58
N LYS A 21 4.63 -7.80 2.42
CA LYS A 21 5.54 -8.14 3.53
C LYS A 21 6.27 -6.91 4.05
N SER A 22 6.40 -6.81 5.37
CA SER A 22 7.18 -5.75 6.02
C SER A 22 6.73 -4.33 5.65
N ALA A 23 5.45 -4.12 5.35
CA ALA A 23 4.86 -2.85 4.90
C ALA A 23 5.42 -1.61 5.63
N PHE A 24 5.49 -1.65 6.96
CA PHE A 24 5.96 -0.53 7.77
C PHE A 24 7.41 -0.09 7.50
N HIS A 25 8.29 -1.01 7.12
CA HIS A 25 9.69 -0.72 6.75
C HIS A 25 9.81 -0.18 5.33
N GLN A 26 8.82 -0.45 4.49
CA GLN A 26 8.76 0.03 3.10
C GLN A 26 8.12 1.42 2.98
N GLY A 27 7.53 1.90 4.08
CA GLY A 27 6.99 3.24 4.20
C GLY A 27 8.08 4.31 4.28
N LYS A 28 7.65 5.56 4.16
CA LYS A 28 8.51 6.72 4.34
C LYS A 28 9.10 6.79 5.75
N GLU A 29 10.19 7.56 5.88
CA GLU A 29 10.79 7.85 7.17
C GLU A 29 9.76 8.54 8.10
N ILE A 30 9.73 8.12 9.36
CA ILE A 30 8.95 8.78 10.38
C ILE A 30 9.59 10.14 10.69
N LYS A 31 8.76 11.19 10.75
CA LYS A 31 9.25 12.56 11.00
C LYS A 31 9.53 12.87 12.48
N ARG A 32 8.88 12.16 13.41
CA ARG A 32 9.09 12.36 14.84
C ARG A 32 10.27 11.53 15.34
N ASP A 33 10.96 12.05 16.34
CA ASP A 33 12.04 11.32 16.99
C ASP A 33 11.49 10.27 17.94
N ILE A 34 11.79 9.01 17.64
CA ILE A 34 11.44 7.86 18.46
C ILE A 34 12.74 7.12 18.76
N TYR A 35 12.98 6.90 20.03
CA TYR A 35 14.11 6.12 20.50
C TYR A 35 13.62 4.82 21.13
N LEU A 36 14.29 3.73 20.79
CA LEU A 36 14.00 2.39 21.31
C LEU A 36 15.17 1.93 22.18
N ILE A 37 14.84 1.23 23.26
CA ILE A 37 15.82 0.43 23.96
C ILE A 37 16.05 -0.80 23.09
N PRO A 38 17.30 -1.05 22.67
CA PRO A 38 17.59 -2.18 21.81
C PRO A 38 17.42 -3.51 22.59
N PRO A 39 17.04 -4.59 21.91
CA PRO A 39 16.89 -5.89 22.55
C PRO A 39 18.22 -6.38 23.13
N ILE A 40 18.19 -7.19 24.18
CA ILE A 40 19.40 -7.62 24.93
C ILE A 40 20.39 -8.33 23.99
N GLU A 41 19.87 -9.07 23.03
CA GLU A 41 20.58 -9.83 22.00
C GLU A 41 21.39 -8.94 21.04
N SER A 42 21.10 -7.65 20.99
CA SER A 42 21.85 -6.70 20.14
C SER A 42 23.20 -6.29 20.73
N GLU A 43 23.51 -6.71 21.96
CA GLU A 43 24.72 -6.35 22.73
C GLU A 43 24.98 -4.83 22.79
N SER A 44 23.94 -4.02 22.56
CA SER A 44 24.02 -2.56 22.46
C SER A 44 23.83 -1.88 23.82
N ASN A 45 24.52 -2.39 24.85
CA ASN A 45 24.39 -1.90 26.22
C ASN A 45 24.69 -0.39 26.32
N GLY A 46 23.79 0.34 26.99
CA GLY A 46 23.91 1.78 27.18
C GLY A 46 23.61 2.64 25.95
N LYS A 47 23.12 2.06 24.84
CA LYS A 47 22.75 2.80 23.62
C LYS A 47 21.24 2.82 23.41
N LEU A 48 20.77 3.84 22.71
CA LEU A 48 19.40 3.94 22.20
C LEU A 48 19.42 3.86 20.66
N TRP A 49 18.43 3.20 20.08
CA TRP A 49 18.23 3.18 18.63
C TRP A 49 17.25 4.26 18.23
N LYS A 50 17.63 5.13 17.28
CA LYS A 50 16.69 6.06 16.65
C LYS A 50 15.96 5.36 15.52
N LEU A 51 14.63 5.28 15.63
CA LEU A 51 13.81 4.64 14.62
C LEU A 51 13.67 5.57 13.40
N LYS A 52 14.08 5.07 12.22
CA LYS A 52 13.94 5.79 10.95
C LYS A 52 12.61 5.48 10.26
N HIS A 53 12.24 4.21 10.13
CA HIS A 53 11.01 3.79 9.43
C HIS A 53 9.91 3.32 10.38
N GLY A 54 8.70 3.10 9.84
CA GLY A 54 7.57 2.56 10.59
C GLY A 54 7.86 1.23 11.27
N LEU A 55 7.27 1.04 12.45
CA LEU A 55 7.24 -0.24 13.16
C LEU A 55 5.78 -0.58 13.49
N TYR A 56 5.47 -1.88 13.58
CA TYR A 56 4.14 -2.35 13.97
C TYR A 56 3.67 -1.70 15.28
N GLY A 57 2.39 -1.34 15.35
CA GLY A 57 1.80 -0.65 16.51
C GLY A 57 2.00 0.87 16.53
N LEU A 58 2.86 1.43 15.66
CA LEU A 58 2.95 2.88 15.50
C LEU A 58 1.88 3.38 14.51
N ARG A 59 1.01 4.28 14.98
CA ARG A 59 0.01 4.96 14.12
C ARG A 59 0.65 5.64 12.91
N ASP A 60 1.84 6.21 13.08
CA ASP A 60 2.56 6.90 12.00
C ASP A 60 3.12 5.93 10.97
N GLY A 61 3.49 4.71 11.37
CA GLY A 61 4.03 3.70 10.46
C GLY A 61 3.02 3.34 9.36
N ALA A 62 1.78 3.05 9.76
CA ALA A 62 0.69 2.73 8.82
C ALA A 62 0.46 3.88 7.84
N ARG A 63 0.47 5.12 8.35
CA ARG A 63 0.26 6.32 7.56
C ARG A 63 1.41 6.57 6.58
N GLN A 64 2.67 6.44 7.00
CA GLN A 64 3.82 6.62 6.12
C GLN A 64 3.89 5.54 5.03
N PHE A 65 3.48 4.32 5.36
CA PHE A 65 3.33 3.26 4.37
C PHE A 65 2.27 3.59 3.34
N TYR A 66 1.05 3.94 3.77
CA TYR A 66 -0.03 4.34 2.88
C TYR A 66 0.36 5.52 1.96
N LEU A 67 1.06 6.52 2.49
CA LEU A 67 1.56 7.64 1.69
C LEU A 67 2.59 7.20 0.63
N SER A 68 3.47 6.26 0.97
CA SER A 68 4.43 5.66 0.02
C SER A 68 3.71 4.92 -1.11
N VAL A 69 2.72 4.08 -0.76
CA VAL A 69 1.88 3.35 -1.70
C VAL A 69 1.11 4.31 -2.61
N LYS A 70 0.47 5.32 -2.03
CA LYS A 70 -0.30 6.31 -2.78
C LYS A 70 0.56 7.01 -3.84
N GLU A 71 1.76 7.45 -3.48
CA GLU A 71 2.67 8.10 -4.44
C GLU A 71 3.08 7.16 -5.57
N GLU A 72 3.33 5.89 -5.28
CA GLU A 72 3.64 4.91 -6.32
C GLU A 72 2.45 4.61 -7.24
N LEU A 73 1.25 4.53 -6.68
CA LEU A 73 0.03 4.39 -7.48
C LEU A 73 -0.17 5.60 -8.39
N GLU A 74 0.04 6.82 -7.89
CA GLU A 74 -0.04 8.05 -8.68
C GLU A 74 1.00 8.07 -9.81
N LYS A 75 2.24 7.63 -9.56
CA LYS A 75 3.26 7.48 -10.62
C LYS A 75 2.85 6.47 -11.69
N LEU A 76 2.17 5.39 -11.29
CA LEU A 76 1.60 4.39 -12.19
C LEU A 76 0.27 4.85 -12.85
N GLN A 77 -0.10 6.13 -12.73
CA GLN A 77 -1.31 6.73 -13.33
C GLN A 77 -2.63 6.22 -12.74
N PHE A 78 -2.62 5.71 -11.51
CA PHE A 78 -3.85 5.39 -10.79
C PHE A 78 -4.49 6.69 -10.28
N THR A 79 -5.81 6.75 -10.35
CA THR A 79 -6.60 7.84 -9.80
C THR A 79 -7.22 7.40 -8.47
N GLN A 80 -7.06 8.21 -7.43
CA GLN A 80 -7.72 7.99 -6.15
C GLN A 80 -9.22 8.27 -6.25
N CYS A 81 -10.05 7.37 -5.73
CA CYS A 81 -11.49 7.58 -5.63
C CYS A 81 -11.81 8.66 -4.60
N LYS A 82 -12.65 9.64 -4.97
CA LYS A 82 -13.06 10.74 -4.07
C LYS A 82 -14.00 10.29 -2.96
N LEU A 83 -14.80 9.25 -3.20
CA LEU A 83 -15.78 8.74 -2.25
C LEU A 83 -15.16 7.75 -1.24
N ASP A 84 -14.11 7.04 -1.66
CA ASP A 84 -13.41 6.07 -0.85
C ASP A 84 -11.90 6.23 -1.06
N PRO A 85 -11.19 6.96 -0.17
CA PRO A 85 -9.76 7.21 -0.30
C PRO A 85 -8.88 5.94 -0.26
N ALA A 86 -9.41 4.81 0.18
CA ALA A 86 -8.71 3.52 0.14
C ALA A 86 -8.78 2.86 -1.25
N MET A 87 -9.64 3.38 -2.14
CA MET A 87 -9.85 2.85 -3.49
C MET A 87 -9.14 3.70 -4.55
N PHE A 88 -8.51 3.01 -5.49
CA PHE A 88 -7.84 3.56 -6.66
C PHE A 88 -8.33 2.86 -7.91
N PHE A 89 -8.27 3.55 -9.05
CA PHE A 89 -8.72 3.00 -10.32
C PHE A 89 -7.87 3.51 -11.48
N VAL A 90 -7.85 2.73 -12.56
CA VAL A 90 -7.16 3.10 -13.81
C VAL A 90 -8.19 3.16 -14.93
N THR A 91 -8.16 4.22 -15.73
CA THR A 91 -8.95 4.33 -16.96
C THR A 91 -8.04 4.60 -18.15
N VAL A 92 -8.37 4.01 -19.29
CA VAL A 92 -7.68 4.24 -20.56
C VAL A 92 -8.73 4.60 -21.60
N LYS A 93 -8.61 5.79 -22.21
CA LYS A 93 -9.58 6.33 -23.19
C LYS A 93 -11.03 6.29 -22.66
N GLY A 94 -11.22 6.62 -21.38
CA GLY A 94 -12.52 6.62 -20.70
C GLY A 94 -13.02 5.24 -20.24
N ASN A 95 -12.31 4.14 -20.57
CA ASN A 95 -12.69 2.80 -20.15
C ASN A 95 -11.99 2.40 -18.85
N LEU A 96 -12.74 1.92 -17.86
CA LEU A 96 -12.19 1.37 -16.63
C LEU A 96 -11.39 0.10 -16.92
N CYS A 97 -10.10 0.11 -16.59
CA CYS A 97 -9.18 -1.01 -16.78
C CYS A 97 -9.02 -1.86 -15.52
N GLY A 98 -9.16 -1.26 -14.33
CA GLY A 98 -9.12 -1.98 -13.08
C GLY A 98 -9.29 -1.10 -11.86
N LEU A 99 -9.44 -1.78 -10.73
CA LEU A 99 -9.69 -1.24 -9.40
C LEU A 99 -8.71 -1.87 -8.42
N LEU A 100 -8.27 -1.06 -7.46
CA LEU A 100 -7.47 -1.48 -6.32
C LEU A 100 -8.09 -0.87 -5.05
N CYS A 101 -8.24 -1.66 -4.00
CA CYS A 101 -8.49 -1.20 -2.64
C CYS A 101 -7.30 -1.61 -1.78
N CYS A 102 -6.77 -0.70 -0.98
CA CYS A 102 -5.71 -1.01 -0.01
C CYS A 102 -6.17 -0.73 1.41
N HIS A 103 -5.89 -1.65 2.32
CA HIS A 103 -6.09 -1.48 3.75
C HIS A 103 -4.86 -1.98 4.49
N VAL A 104 -3.98 -1.04 4.87
CA VAL A 104 -2.67 -1.36 5.45
C VAL A 104 -1.90 -2.28 4.48
N ASP A 105 -1.53 -3.48 4.90
CA ASP A 105 -0.75 -4.49 4.17
C ASP A 105 -1.60 -5.31 3.18
N ASP A 106 -2.93 -5.28 3.30
CA ASP A 106 -3.85 -6.01 2.42
C ASP A 106 -4.30 -5.19 1.22
N PHE A 107 -4.09 -5.75 0.02
CA PHE A 107 -4.48 -5.16 -1.26
C PHE A 107 -5.49 -6.06 -1.95
N LEU A 108 -6.68 -5.54 -2.23
CA LEU A 108 -7.73 -6.20 -2.99
C LEU A 108 -7.82 -5.54 -4.37
N HIS A 109 -7.59 -6.29 -5.45
CA HIS A 109 -7.56 -5.72 -6.79
C HIS A 109 -8.23 -6.62 -7.84
N ALA A 110 -8.69 -5.98 -8.91
CA ALA A 110 -9.37 -6.63 -10.02
C ALA A 110 -9.27 -5.75 -11.26
N GLY A 111 -8.95 -6.34 -12.41
CA GLY A 111 -8.83 -5.60 -13.66
C GLY A 111 -8.55 -6.49 -14.86
N ASN A 112 -8.31 -5.86 -16.00
CA ASN A 112 -7.87 -6.50 -17.22
C ASN A 112 -6.34 -6.72 -17.25
N ASP A 113 -5.83 -7.31 -18.34
CA ASP A 113 -4.40 -7.63 -18.49
C ASP A 113 -3.48 -6.41 -18.39
N TYR A 114 -3.93 -5.24 -18.87
CA TYR A 114 -3.17 -4.00 -18.73
C TYR A 114 -3.05 -3.59 -17.26
N PHE A 115 -4.13 -3.68 -16.49
CA PHE A 115 -4.12 -3.43 -15.06
C PHE A 115 -3.21 -4.43 -14.32
N GLU A 116 -3.24 -5.71 -14.69
CA GLU A 116 -2.38 -6.73 -14.11
C GLU A 116 -0.88 -6.44 -14.35
N MET A 117 -0.52 -5.94 -15.53
CA MET A 117 0.84 -5.47 -15.80
C MET A 117 1.24 -4.33 -14.85
N LEU A 118 0.34 -3.37 -14.57
CA LEU A 118 0.61 -2.29 -13.62
C LEU A 118 0.76 -2.83 -12.19
N MET A 119 -0.05 -3.82 -11.80
CA MET A 119 0.09 -4.49 -10.51
C MET A 119 1.41 -5.27 -10.39
N CYS A 120 1.95 -5.83 -11.47
CA CYS A 120 3.31 -6.39 -11.48
C CYS A 120 4.38 -5.31 -11.22
N LYS A 121 4.23 -4.11 -11.79
CA LYS A 121 5.15 -2.99 -11.52
C LYS A 121 5.08 -2.54 -10.06
N LEU A 122 3.86 -2.42 -9.50
CA LEU A 122 3.68 -2.08 -8.09
C LEU A 122 4.35 -3.11 -7.17
N ARG A 123 4.20 -4.42 -7.47
CA ARG A 123 4.88 -5.50 -6.73
C ARG A 123 6.40 -5.55 -6.89
N SER A 124 6.95 -4.94 -7.93
CA SER A 124 8.42 -4.85 -8.05
C SER A 124 9.02 -3.79 -7.12
N ARG A 125 8.18 -2.85 -6.67
CA ARG A 125 8.56 -1.80 -5.72
C ARG A 125 8.44 -2.23 -4.27
N PHE A 126 7.45 -3.10 -3.97
CA PHE A 126 7.03 -3.50 -2.63
C PHE A 126 7.11 -5.01 -2.41
#